data_AF-A0A428X361-F1
#
_entry.id   AF-A0A428X361-F1
#
_cell.length_a   1.000
_cell.length_b   1.000
_cell.length_c   1.000
_cell.angle_alpha   90.00
_cell.angle_beta   90.00
_cell.angle_gamma   90.00
#
_symmetry.space_group_name_H-M   'P 1'
#
loop_
_entity.id
_entity.type
_entity.pdbx_description
1 polymer ?
#
loop_
_entity_poly.entity_id
_entity_poly.type
_entity_poly.pdbx_seq_one_letter_code
_entity_poly.pdbx_strand_id
1 'polypeptide(L)'
;MVDIDAAVGYVVAHGDPVERARLSFLRTGTMPSATALERIENEQTSAGGWPAAGDGWVPSVDATCFRLAELDDLGGLHGPAVERALAWLASVQRPDGTWQEAEALAAEAPPWAMPGDPEATLYLTSVAGFWLTVAEVEAHPRHEEPARYATVLQAAARFVVGRLRPDGTWPSFLAAGWHAAGLLHEQQFFYESAQVQLVLGDRLRGMSPADAANMAAALRRVNLGDDWLLQSARKRLGETQRTDGGWDSDEGPLFDVNTTLIAIRACRRTAFNAPT
;
A
#
# COMPACT_ATOMS: atom_id res chain seq x y z
N MET A 1 -18.86 -9.61 12.84
CA MET A 1 -18.34 -10.41 11.70
C MET A 1 -18.48 -9.54 10.48
N VAL A 2 -17.48 -9.47 9.60
CA VAL A 2 -17.56 -8.64 8.39
C VAL A 2 -18.63 -9.19 7.44
N ASP A 3 -19.58 -8.35 7.06
CA ASP A 3 -20.57 -8.60 6.03
C ASP A 3 -20.04 -8.12 4.67
N ILE A 4 -19.44 -9.04 3.91
CA ILE A 4 -18.85 -8.74 2.61
C ILE A 4 -19.93 -8.40 1.57
N ASP A 5 -21.12 -9.00 1.65
CA ASP A 5 -22.17 -8.74 0.68
C ASP A 5 -22.74 -7.32 0.84
N ALA A 6 -22.89 -6.85 2.09
CA ALA A 6 -23.24 -5.46 2.37
C ALA A 6 -22.16 -4.48 1.85
N ALA A 7 -20.87 -4.78 2.08
CA ALA A 7 -19.76 -3.97 1.58
C ALA A 7 -19.74 -3.87 0.04
N VAL A 8 -19.98 -4.99 -0.64
CA VAL A 8 -20.13 -5.03 -2.10
C VAL A 8 -21.31 -4.16 -2.54
N GLY A 9 -22.46 -4.27 -1.86
CA GLY A 9 -23.64 -3.44 -2.12
C GLY A 9 -23.35 -1.94 -1.97
N TYR A 10 -22.60 -1.57 -0.93
CA TYR A 10 -22.18 -0.19 -0.68
C TYR A 10 -21.36 0.38 -1.84
N VAL A 11 -20.32 -0.34 -2.30
CA VAL A 11 -19.47 0.11 -3.41
C VAL A 11 -20.24 0.18 -4.73
N VAL A 12 -21.16 -0.77 -5.00
CA VAL A 12 -22.01 -0.72 -6.19
C VAL A 12 -22.87 0.53 -6.21
N ALA A 13 -23.45 0.91 -5.06
CA ALA A 13 -24.35 2.04 -4.94
C ALA A 13 -23.64 3.40 -4.99
N HIS A 14 -22.45 3.52 -4.39
CA HIS A 14 -21.79 4.82 -4.18
C HIS A 14 -20.53 5.03 -5.03
N GLY A 15 -19.92 3.96 -5.53
CA GLY A 15 -18.65 4.05 -6.25
C GLY A 15 -18.77 4.66 -7.64
N ASP A 16 -17.69 5.26 -8.11
CA ASP A 16 -17.53 5.71 -9.47
C ASP A 16 -17.26 4.52 -10.44
N PRO A 17 -17.16 4.75 -11.77
CA PRO A 17 -16.85 3.68 -12.72
C PRO A 17 -15.53 2.93 -12.46
N VAL A 18 -14.47 3.61 -11.97
CA VAL A 18 -13.16 3.01 -11.68
C VAL A 18 -13.24 2.20 -10.39
N GLU A 19 -13.88 2.72 -9.35
CA GLU A 19 -14.10 2.02 -8.09
C GLU A 19 -14.95 0.74 -8.27
N ARG A 20 -15.97 0.79 -9.13
CA ARG A 20 -16.73 -0.41 -9.50
C ARG A 20 -15.91 -1.41 -10.32
N ALA A 21 -14.97 -0.93 -11.14
CA ALA A 21 -14.04 -1.80 -11.86
C ALA A 21 -13.05 -2.48 -10.91
N ARG A 22 -12.50 -1.74 -9.92
CA ARG A 22 -11.69 -2.29 -8.81
C ARG A 22 -12.46 -3.37 -8.07
N LEU A 23 -13.72 -3.10 -7.70
CA LEU A 23 -14.59 -4.10 -7.06
C LEU A 23 -14.73 -5.37 -7.91
N SER A 24 -15.00 -5.21 -9.21
CA SER A 24 -15.15 -6.33 -10.14
C SER A 24 -13.90 -7.19 -10.18
N PHE A 25 -12.73 -6.58 -10.32
CA PHE A 25 -11.46 -7.30 -10.31
C PHE A 25 -11.22 -8.00 -8.96
N LEU A 26 -11.41 -7.31 -7.84
CA LEU A 26 -11.23 -7.87 -6.50
C LEU A 26 -12.13 -9.09 -6.23
N ARG A 27 -13.33 -9.15 -6.81
CA ARG A 27 -14.29 -10.25 -6.60
C ARG A 27 -14.07 -11.43 -7.54
N THR A 28 -13.88 -11.18 -8.83
CA THR A 28 -13.96 -12.21 -9.87
C THR A 28 -12.70 -12.31 -10.72
N GLY A 29 -11.70 -11.45 -10.50
CA GLY A 29 -10.53 -11.33 -11.39
C GLY A 29 -10.90 -10.84 -12.79
N THR A 30 -12.11 -10.29 -12.97
CA THR A 30 -12.53 -9.75 -14.27
C THR A 30 -11.72 -8.51 -14.56
N MET A 31 -10.91 -8.56 -15.62
CA MET A 31 -10.08 -7.44 -16.03
C MET A 31 -10.94 -6.21 -16.33
N PRO A 32 -10.53 -5.03 -15.85
CA PRO A 32 -11.23 -3.79 -16.14
C PRO A 32 -11.11 -3.44 -17.63
N SER A 33 -11.95 -2.50 -18.10
CA SER A 33 -11.75 -1.94 -19.43
C SER A 33 -10.41 -1.20 -19.51
N ALA A 34 -9.81 -1.15 -20.71
CA ALA A 34 -8.58 -0.38 -20.94
C ALA A 34 -8.73 1.07 -20.49
N THR A 35 -9.91 1.67 -20.71
CA THR A 35 -10.24 3.03 -20.28
C THR A 35 -10.12 3.27 -18.77
N ALA A 36 -10.34 2.26 -17.92
CA ALA A 36 -10.18 2.42 -16.48
C ALA A 36 -8.71 2.51 -16.06
N LEU A 37 -7.83 1.72 -16.69
CA LEU A 37 -6.38 1.79 -16.50
C LEU A 37 -5.83 3.09 -17.08
N GLU A 38 -6.23 3.44 -18.31
CA GLU A 38 -5.82 4.67 -19.01
C GLU A 38 -6.12 5.95 -18.21
N ARG A 39 -7.21 5.98 -17.42
CA ARG A 39 -7.51 7.14 -16.54
C ARG A 39 -6.42 7.39 -15.50
N ILE A 40 -5.79 6.33 -14.99
CA ILE A 40 -4.67 6.44 -14.05
C ILE A 40 -3.38 6.69 -14.83
N GLU A 41 -3.13 5.90 -15.87
CA GLU A 41 -1.87 5.94 -16.63
C GLU A 41 -1.61 7.29 -17.34
N ASN A 42 -2.67 7.95 -17.83
CA ASN A 42 -2.53 9.22 -18.57
C ASN A 42 -2.12 10.41 -17.70
N GLU A 43 -2.23 10.31 -16.37
CA GLU A 43 -1.77 11.33 -15.43
C GLU A 43 -0.28 11.18 -15.07
N GLN A 44 0.39 10.14 -15.59
CA GLN A 44 1.80 9.89 -15.29
C GLN A 44 2.70 10.94 -15.96
N THR A 45 3.62 11.52 -15.19
CA THR A 45 4.59 12.50 -15.72
C THR A 45 5.54 11.85 -16.73
N SER A 46 6.24 12.66 -17.53
CA SER A 46 7.29 12.18 -18.43
C SER A 46 8.48 11.53 -17.70
N ALA A 47 8.71 11.90 -16.43
CA ALA A 47 9.74 11.30 -15.57
C ALA A 47 9.39 9.87 -15.11
N GLY A 48 8.12 9.48 -15.14
CA GLY A 48 7.65 8.14 -14.78
C GLY A 48 6.91 8.05 -13.44
N GLY A 49 7.03 9.02 -12.54
CA GLY A 49 6.16 9.12 -11.37
C GLY A 49 4.84 9.84 -11.68
N TRP A 50 3.89 9.79 -10.76
CA TRP A 50 2.67 10.61 -10.78
C TRP A 50 2.84 11.87 -9.94
N PRO A 51 2.23 13.00 -10.34
CA PRO A 51 2.31 14.23 -9.58
C PRO A 51 1.42 14.19 -8.32
N ALA A 52 1.75 14.99 -7.30
CA ALA A 52 0.94 15.13 -6.09
C ALA A 52 -0.45 15.74 -6.37
N ALA A 53 -0.53 16.63 -7.37
CA ALA A 53 -1.77 17.23 -7.86
C ALA A 53 -1.93 16.95 -9.36
N GLY A 54 -3.17 16.79 -9.83
CA GLY A 54 -3.46 16.29 -11.19
C GLY A 54 -2.98 17.16 -12.36
N ASP A 55 -2.61 18.42 -12.13
CA ASP A 55 -2.00 19.33 -13.11
C ASP A 55 -0.50 19.58 -12.87
N GLY A 56 0.09 18.89 -11.89
CA GLY A 56 1.48 18.99 -11.53
C GLY A 56 2.42 18.30 -12.52
N TRP A 57 3.63 18.84 -12.65
CA TRP A 57 4.69 18.28 -13.50
C TRP A 57 5.80 17.60 -12.69
N VAL A 58 5.79 17.81 -11.37
CA VAL A 58 6.77 17.25 -10.44
C VAL A 58 6.19 15.93 -9.91
N PRO A 59 6.83 14.78 -10.23
CA PRO A 59 6.37 13.52 -9.68
C PRO A 59 6.58 13.48 -8.16
N SER A 60 5.61 12.93 -7.46
CA SER A 60 5.63 12.71 -6.01
C SER A 60 5.82 11.23 -5.70
N VAL A 61 6.61 10.95 -4.66
CA VAL A 61 6.85 9.57 -4.18
C VAL A 61 5.56 8.99 -3.63
N ASP A 62 4.87 9.74 -2.78
CA ASP A 62 3.59 9.35 -2.16
C ASP A 62 2.52 9.08 -3.22
N ALA A 63 2.28 10.04 -4.11
CA ALA A 63 1.28 9.91 -5.17
C ALA A 63 1.58 8.75 -6.13
N THR A 64 2.86 8.51 -6.43
CA THR A 64 3.26 7.35 -7.24
C THR A 64 2.95 6.04 -6.54
N CYS A 65 3.24 5.93 -5.25
CA CYS A 65 2.90 4.75 -4.44
C CYS A 65 1.39 4.54 -4.35
N PHE A 66 0.62 5.63 -4.20
CA PHE A 66 -0.84 5.60 -4.21
C PHE A 66 -1.39 5.09 -5.55
N ARG A 67 -0.90 5.57 -6.69
CA ARG A 67 -1.33 5.09 -8.02
C ARG A 67 -0.95 3.64 -8.28
N LEU A 68 0.20 3.17 -7.79
CA LEU A 68 0.55 1.73 -7.83
C LEU A 68 -0.47 0.89 -7.04
N ALA A 69 -0.97 1.40 -5.92
CA ALA A 69 -2.04 0.74 -5.15
C ALA A 69 -3.35 0.61 -5.93
N GLU A 70 -3.76 1.68 -6.61
CA GLU A 70 -4.96 1.67 -7.44
C GLU A 70 -4.83 0.75 -8.65
N LEU A 71 -3.66 0.74 -9.30
CA LEU A 71 -3.37 -0.17 -10.41
C LEU A 71 -3.37 -1.63 -9.94
N ASP A 72 -2.81 -1.94 -8.78
CA ASP A 72 -2.85 -3.30 -8.21
C ASP A 72 -4.29 -3.77 -7.92
N ASP A 73 -5.17 -2.87 -7.47
CA ASP A 73 -6.60 -3.17 -7.28
C ASP A 73 -7.36 -3.41 -8.61
N LEU A 74 -6.76 -3.05 -9.73
CA LEU A 74 -7.25 -3.27 -11.09
C LEU A 74 -6.57 -4.45 -11.79
N GLY A 75 -5.64 -5.14 -11.12
CA GLY A 75 -4.79 -6.17 -11.73
C GLY A 75 -3.78 -5.61 -12.73
N GLY A 76 -3.54 -4.30 -12.69
CA GLY A 76 -2.68 -3.56 -13.60
C GLY A 76 -1.29 -3.28 -13.05
N LEU A 77 -0.79 -4.05 -12.07
CA LEU A 77 0.56 -3.89 -11.53
C LEU A 77 1.65 -4.45 -12.48
N HIS A 78 1.48 -4.22 -13.77
CA HIS A 78 2.37 -4.67 -14.84
C HIS A 78 2.26 -3.74 -16.06
N GLY A 79 3.25 -3.76 -16.94
CA GLY A 79 3.24 -3.00 -18.19
C GLY A 79 3.93 -1.63 -18.09
N PRO A 80 3.90 -0.84 -19.18
CA PRO A 80 4.82 0.28 -19.36
C PRO A 80 4.72 1.39 -18.31
N ALA A 81 3.51 1.74 -17.87
CA ALA A 81 3.33 2.77 -16.84
C ALA A 81 3.93 2.33 -15.51
N VAL A 82 3.63 1.10 -15.06
CA VAL A 82 4.20 0.53 -13.83
C VAL A 82 5.72 0.40 -13.93
N GLU A 83 6.24 -0.11 -15.05
CA GLU A 83 7.69 -0.22 -15.25
C GLU A 83 8.41 1.13 -15.15
N ARG A 84 7.83 2.19 -15.73
CA ARG A 84 8.35 3.56 -15.62
C ARG A 84 8.29 4.08 -14.19
N ALA A 85 7.23 3.79 -13.45
CA ALA A 85 7.06 4.21 -12.08
C ALA A 85 8.07 3.54 -11.14
N LEU A 86 8.25 2.23 -11.26
CA LEU A 86 9.23 1.48 -10.47
C LEU A 86 10.65 1.92 -10.80
N ALA A 87 10.96 2.13 -12.08
CA ALA A 87 12.26 2.65 -12.51
C ALA A 87 12.50 4.08 -11.98
N TRP A 88 11.48 4.93 -12.02
CA TRP A 88 11.55 6.27 -11.46
C TRP A 88 11.81 6.23 -9.95
N LEU A 89 11.02 5.46 -9.18
CA LEU A 89 11.23 5.27 -7.73
C LEU A 89 12.66 4.82 -7.43
N ALA A 90 13.15 3.80 -8.14
CA ALA A 90 14.52 3.33 -7.97
C ALA A 90 15.57 4.41 -8.28
N SER A 91 15.32 5.25 -9.30
CA SER A 91 16.26 6.31 -9.72
C SER A 91 16.31 7.51 -8.77
N VAL A 92 15.22 7.78 -8.04
CA VAL A 92 15.14 8.92 -7.11
C VAL A 92 15.46 8.55 -5.66
N GLN A 93 15.80 7.28 -5.39
CA GLN A 93 16.33 6.88 -4.08
C GLN A 93 17.61 7.68 -3.79
N ARG A 94 17.67 8.27 -2.60
CA ARG A 94 18.83 9.04 -2.15
C ARG A 94 20.01 8.11 -1.84
N PRO A 95 21.26 8.62 -1.84
CA PRO A 95 22.44 7.80 -1.53
C PRO A 95 22.44 7.14 -0.14
N ASP A 96 21.65 7.68 0.80
CA ASP A 96 21.45 7.12 2.14
C ASP A 96 20.38 6.01 2.19
N GLY A 97 19.80 5.63 1.05
CA GLY A 97 18.78 4.58 0.93
C GLY A 97 17.35 5.07 1.15
N THR A 98 17.14 6.38 1.35
CA THR A 98 15.82 6.95 1.66
C THR A 98 15.09 7.47 0.44
N TRP A 99 13.77 7.64 0.60
CA TRP A 99 12.95 8.47 -0.27
C TRP A 99 12.42 9.67 0.51
N GLN A 100 12.33 10.79 -0.20
CA GLN A 100 11.68 12.01 0.24
C GLN A 100 10.96 12.63 -0.95
N GLU A 101 9.99 13.48 -0.69
CA GLU A 101 9.44 14.33 -1.74
C GLU A 101 10.47 15.35 -2.24
N ALA A 102 10.24 15.81 -3.47
CA ALA A 102 10.99 16.93 -4.01
C ALA A 102 10.73 18.21 -3.20
N GLU A 103 11.78 18.99 -2.93
CA GLU A 103 11.67 20.27 -2.19
C GLU A 103 10.62 21.22 -2.82
N ALA A 104 10.44 21.17 -4.13
CA ALA A 104 9.44 21.96 -4.85
C ALA A 104 7.99 21.68 -4.42
N LEU A 105 7.72 20.53 -3.80
CA LEU A 105 6.40 20.14 -3.29
C LEU A 105 6.15 20.62 -1.85
N ALA A 106 7.16 21.15 -1.15
CA ALA A 106 7.08 21.46 0.28
C ALA A 106 5.91 22.39 0.66
N ALA A 107 5.55 23.33 -0.22
CA ALA A 107 4.49 24.31 0.05
C ALA A 107 3.09 23.68 0.17
N GLU A 108 2.87 22.52 -0.46
CA GLU A 108 1.58 21.83 -0.54
C GLU A 108 1.66 20.42 0.07
N ALA A 109 2.84 20.01 0.53
CA ALA A 109 3.07 18.68 1.07
C ALA A 109 2.29 18.47 2.38
N PRO A 110 1.49 17.39 2.48
CA PRO A 110 0.92 16.98 3.76
C PRO A 110 2.03 16.53 4.73
N PRO A 111 1.74 16.41 6.03
CA PRO A 111 2.76 16.06 7.04
C PRO A 111 3.54 14.77 6.73
N TRP A 112 2.90 13.76 6.13
CA TRP A 112 3.54 12.48 5.79
C TRP A 112 4.43 12.52 4.55
N ALA A 113 4.34 13.59 3.76
CA ALA A 113 5.13 13.77 2.54
C ALA A 113 6.04 15.01 2.63
N MET A 114 6.16 15.64 3.80
CA MET A 114 6.95 16.86 3.98
C MET A 114 8.45 16.62 3.70
N PRO A 115 9.07 17.27 2.69
CA PRO A 115 10.50 17.15 2.44
C PRO A 115 11.35 17.52 3.66
N GLY A 116 12.41 16.76 3.90
CA GLY A 116 13.32 16.97 5.03
C GLY A 116 12.79 16.55 6.41
N ASP A 117 11.50 16.26 6.56
CA ASP A 117 10.94 15.78 7.83
C ASP A 117 11.36 14.31 8.08
N PRO A 118 11.91 13.97 9.27
CA PRO A 118 12.36 12.61 9.56
C PRO A 118 11.23 11.57 9.64
N GLU A 119 10.03 11.95 10.08
CA GLU A 119 8.87 11.05 10.14
C GLU A 119 8.34 10.77 8.73
N ALA A 120 8.22 11.80 7.90
CA ALA A 120 7.86 11.68 6.48
C ALA A 120 8.88 10.84 5.71
N THR A 121 10.19 11.06 5.95
CA THR A 121 11.26 10.26 5.32
C THR A 121 11.12 8.77 5.62
N LEU A 122 10.81 8.42 6.88
CA LEU A 122 10.60 7.03 7.25
C LEU A 122 9.34 6.46 6.57
N TYR A 123 8.25 7.21 6.56
CA TYR A 123 7.03 6.79 5.87
C TYR A 123 7.26 6.56 4.37
N LEU A 124 7.82 7.54 3.67
CA LEU A 124 8.08 7.47 2.22
C LEU A 124 9.06 6.34 1.88
N THR A 125 10.09 6.14 2.70
CA THR A 125 11.04 5.03 2.51
C THR A 125 10.37 3.67 2.69
N SER A 126 9.49 3.54 3.70
CA SER A 126 8.73 2.31 3.93
C SER A 126 7.74 2.03 2.81
N VAL A 127 6.95 3.00 2.37
CA VAL A 127 5.91 2.80 1.34
C VAL A 127 6.50 2.60 -0.06
N ALA A 128 7.54 3.35 -0.44
CA ALA A 128 8.23 3.15 -1.72
C ALA A 128 8.94 1.79 -1.78
N GLY A 129 9.65 1.42 -0.70
CA GLY A 129 10.25 0.10 -0.57
C GLY A 129 9.21 -1.01 -0.62
N PHE A 130 8.07 -0.85 0.06
CA PHE A 130 6.96 -1.80 0.01
C PHE A 130 6.41 -1.99 -1.40
N TRP A 131 6.16 -0.94 -2.18
CA TRP A 131 5.61 -1.10 -3.54
C TRP A 131 6.62 -1.69 -4.53
N LEU A 132 7.91 -1.40 -4.39
CA LEU A 132 8.96 -2.13 -5.11
C LEU A 132 8.93 -3.62 -4.73
N THR A 133 8.82 -3.95 -3.44
CA THR A 133 8.67 -5.33 -2.96
C THR A 133 7.44 -6.02 -3.55
N VAL A 134 6.27 -5.38 -3.55
CA VAL A 134 5.05 -5.95 -4.11
C VAL A 134 5.21 -6.29 -5.59
N ALA A 135 5.83 -5.39 -6.37
CA ALA A 135 6.08 -5.64 -7.79
C ALA A 135 7.03 -6.83 -8.02
N GLU A 136 8.07 -7.00 -7.18
CA GLU A 136 8.98 -8.16 -7.26
C GLU A 136 8.27 -9.47 -6.90
N VAL A 137 7.45 -9.47 -5.84
CA VAL A 137 6.66 -10.65 -5.44
C VAL A 137 5.65 -11.02 -6.52
N GLU A 138 5.04 -10.04 -7.18
CA GLU A 138 4.12 -10.26 -8.30
C GLU A 138 4.83 -10.90 -9.51
N ALA A 139 6.00 -10.36 -9.89
CA ALA A 139 6.75 -10.85 -11.03
C ALA A 139 7.42 -12.21 -10.76
N HIS A 140 7.87 -12.45 -9.53
CA HIS A 140 8.67 -13.62 -9.15
C HIS A 140 8.15 -14.25 -7.84
N PRO A 141 6.92 -14.81 -7.82
CA PRO A 141 6.26 -15.28 -6.60
C PRO A 141 6.95 -16.46 -5.90
N ARG A 142 7.87 -17.15 -6.57
CA ARG A 142 8.69 -18.24 -6.01
C ARG A 142 10.15 -17.84 -5.79
N HIS A 143 10.48 -16.55 -5.89
CA HIS A 143 11.83 -15.99 -5.71
C HIS A 143 12.88 -16.71 -6.55
N GLU A 144 12.53 -17.02 -7.80
CA GLU A 144 13.34 -17.83 -8.73
C GLU A 144 14.57 -17.05 -9.23
N GLU A 145 14.44 -15.72 -9.29
CA GLU A 145 15.48 -14.79 -9.73
C GLU A 145 15.74 -13.72 -8.66
N PRO A 146 16.96 -13.14 -8.61
CA PRO A 146 17.22 -11.99 -7.77
C PRO A 146 16.29 -10.81 -8.14
N ALA A 147 15.79 -10.10 -7.13
CA ALA A 147 14.94 -8.92 -7.35
C ALA A 147 15.63 -7.90 -8.25
N ARG A 148 14.90 -7.35 -9.23
CA ARG A 148 15.41 -6.36 -10.20
C ARG A 148 16.03 -5.15 -9.51
N TYR A 149 15.44 -4.73 -8.39
CA TYR A 149 15.91 -3.61 -7.57
C TYR A 149 16.50 -4.04 -6.22
N ALA A 150 17.18 -5.18 -6.15
CA ALA A 150 17.71 -5.75 -4.90
C ALA A 150 18.57 -4.78 -4.07
N THR A 151 19.45 -4.00 -4.71
CA THR A 151 20.31 -3.03 -4.00
C THR A 151 19.51 -1.88 -3.40
N VAL A 152 18.50 -1.39 -4.13
CA VAL A 152 17.59 -0.31 -3.72
C VAL A 152 16.76 -0.76 -2.52
N LEU A 153 16.16 -1.96 -2.60
CA LEU A 153 15.38 -2.57 -1.52
C LEU A 153 16.23 -2.83 -0.26
N GLN A 154 17.44 -3.36 -0.43
CA GLN A 154 18.35 -3.63 0.69
C GLN A 154 18.78 -2.34 1.41
N ALA A 155 19.02 -1.24 0.67
CA ALA A 155 19.36 0.06 1.26
C ALA A 155 18.18 0.64 2.05
N ALA A 156 16.97 0.57 1.49
CA ALA A 156 15.73 0.97 2.14
C ALA A 156 15.52 0.22 3.47
N ALA A 157 15.62 -1.11 3.42
CA ALA A 157 15.42 -1.96 4.59
C ALA A 157 16.45 -1.65 5.70
N ARG A 158 17.73 -1.46 5.34
CA ARG A 158 18.77 -1.06 6.31
C ARG A 158 18.48 0.27 6.98
N PHE A 159 18.01 1.27 6.21
CA PHE A 159 17.58 2.53 6.78
C PHE A 159 16.42 2.31 7.77
N VAL A 160 15.37 1.61 7.37
CA VAL A 160 14.19 1.34 8.21
C VAL A 160 14.58 0.65 9.52
N VAL A 161 15.41 -0.40 9.45
CA VAL A 161 15.95 -1.09 10.65
C VAL A 161 16.67 -0.11 11.57
N GLY A 162 17.50 0.77 11.02
CA GLY A 162 18.21 1.81 11.79
C GLY A 162 17.29 2.85 12.45
N ARG A 163 16.01 2.91 12.08
CA ARG A 163 15.00 3.80 12.69
C ARG A 163 14.10 3.11 13.70
N LEU A 164 14.09 1.77 13.75
CA LEU A 164 13.33 1.03 14.75
C LEU A 164 13.94 1.24 16.14
N ARG A 165 13.09 1.43 17.13
CA ARG A 165 13.47 1.43 18.54
C ARG A 165 13.65 -0.02 19.02
N PRO A 166 14.38 -0.25 20.13
CA PRO A 166 14.58 -1.60 20.67
C PRO A 166 13.30 -2.37 21.02
N ASP A 167 12.18 -1.65 21.23
CA ASP A 167 10.86 -2.22 21.49
C ASP A 167 10.02 -2.49 20.21
N GLY A 168 10.64 -2.36 19.03
CA GLY A 168 9.97 -2.55 17.74
C GLY A 168 9.16 -1.35 17.27
N THR A 169 8.99 -0.31 18.10
CA THR A 169 8.26 0.89 17.69
C THR A 169 9.09 1.75 16.75
N TRP A 170 8.43 2.58 15.95
CA TRP A 170 9.07 3.50 15.01
C TRP A 170 8.63 4.96 15.27
N PRO A 171 9.49 5.96 15.00
CA PRO A 171 9.17 7.37 15.11
C PRO A 171 8.61 7.92 13.77
N SER A 172 7.40 7.49 13.39
CA SER A 172 6.70 7.99 12.20
C SER A 172 5.21 7.66 12.28
N PHE A 173 4.46 8.05 11.26
CA PHE A 173 3.07 7.68 11.02
C PHE A 173 2.86 6.17 11.16
N LEU A 174 1.67 5.79 11.62
CA LEU A 174 1.34 4.39 11.84
C LEU A 174 1.53 3.56 10.56
N ALA A 175 1.24 4.15 9.41
CA ALA A 175 1.35 3.52 8.11
C ALA A 175 2.76 3.07 7.73
N ALA A 176 3.80 3.75 8.23
CA ALA A 176 5.17 3.31 8.02
C ALA A 176 5.39 1.87 8.52
N GLY A 177 4.67 1.46 9.57
CA GLY A 177 4.80 0.13 10.18
C GLY A 177 4.41 -1.03 9.28
N TRP A 178 3.22 -1.04 8.69
CA TRP A 178 2.80 -2.19 7.87
C TRP A 178 3.53 -2.26 6.54
N HIS A 179 3.91 -1.12 5.96
CA HIS A 179 4.78 -1.08 4.80
C HIS A 179 6.19 -1.58 5.14
N ALA A 180 6.76 -1.13 6.27
CA ALA A 180 8.03 -1.64 6.77
C ALA A 180 7.99 -3.14 7.04
N ALA A 181 6.94 -3.67 7.67
CA ALA A 181 6.84 -5.09 7.96
C ALA A 181 6.99 -5.96 6.71
N GLY A 182 6.31 -5.59 5.60
CA GLY A 182 6.41 -6.28 4.31
C GLY A 182 7.79 -6.15 3.68
N LEU A 183 8.33 -4.93 3.59
CA LEU A 183 9.67 -4.67 3.08
C LEU A 183 10.74 -5.48 3.85
N LEU A 184 10.72 -5.39 5.18
CA LEU A 184 11.70 -6.05 6.05
C LEU A 184 11.62 -7.57 5.95
N HIS A 185 10.41 -8.13 5.86
CA HIS A 185 10.23 -9.57 5.70
C HIS A 185 10.91 -10.08 4.41
N GLU A 186 10.60 -9.44 3.29
CA GLU A 186 11.12 -9.80 1.98
C GLU A 186 12.63 -9.54 1.85
N GLN A 187 13.16 -8.58 2.61
CA GLN A 187 14.60 -8.32 2.71
C GLN A 187 15.29 -9.10 3.84
N GLN A 188 14.65 -10.16 4.35
CA GLN A 188 15.19 -11.11 5.34
C GLN A 188 15.53 -10.51 6.72
N PHE A 189 15.04 -9.32 7.04
CA PHE A 189 15.02 -8.74 8.40
C PHE A 189 13.82 -9.29 9.19
N PHE A 190 13.79 -10.62 9.34
CA PHE A 190 12.63 -11.33 9.91
C PHE A 190 12.34 -10.94 11.35
N TYR A 191 13.38 -10.71 12.16
CA TYR A 191 13.22 -10.34 13.56
C TYR A 191 12.55 -8.96 13.69
N GLU A 192 13.05 -7.98 12.94
CA GLU A 192 12.53 -6.62 12.92
C GLU A 192 11.12 -6.57 12.35
N SER A 193 10.85 -7.30 11.25
CA SER A 193 9.49 -7.45 10.71
C SER A 193 8.53 -8.03 11.75
N ALA A 194 8.95 -9.06 12.51
CA ALA A 194 8.13 -9.64 13.57
C ALA A 194 7.87 -8.67 14.73
N GLN A 195 8.87 -7.89 15.15
CA GLN A 195 8.70 -6.86 16.18
C GLN A 195 7.69 -5.79 15.75
N VAL A 196 7.79 -5.31 14.50
CA VAL A 196 6.83 -4.35 13.95
C VAL A 196 5.42 -4.93 13.92
N GLN A 197 5.25 -6.20 13.52
CA GLN A 197 3.94 -6.88 13.52
C GLN A 197 3.34 -7.02 14.93
N LEU A 198 4.16 -7.28 15.96
CA LEU A 198 3.69 -7.31 17.35
C LEU A 198 3.15 -5.94 17.78
N VAL A 199 3.92 -4.87 17.51
CA VAL A 199 3.49 -3.49 17.82
C VAL A 199 2.21 -3.10 17.06
N LEU A 200 2.09 -3.50 15.79
CA LEU A 200 0.86 -3.29 15.01
C LEU A 200 -0.34 -3.96 15.65
N GLY A 201 -0.19 -5.21 16.10
CA GLY A 201 -1.29 -5.92 16.77
C GLY A 201 -1.66 -5.35 18.14
N ASP A 202 -0.70 -4.85 18.90
CA ASP A 202 -0.98 -4.15 20.16
C ASP A 202 -1.77 -2.85 19.93
N ARG A 203 -1.47 -2.14 18.84
CA ARG A 203 -2.16 -0.88 18.46
C ARG A 203 -3.49 -1.10 17.77
N LEU A 204 -3.75 -2.29 17.23
CA LEU A 204 -4.88 -2.60 16.37
C LEU A 204 -6.25 -2.23 16.96
N ARG A 205 -6.44 -2.40 18.28
CA ARG A 205 -7.71 -2.05 18.94
C ARG A 205 -8.03 -0.55 18.85
N GLY A 206 -7.01 0.30 18.77
CA GLY A 206 -7.15 1.75 18.66
C GLY A 206 -7.15 2.27 17.23
N MET A 207 -6.90 1.42 16.23
CA MET A 207 -6.86 1.84 14.82
C MET A 207 -8.25 2.26 14.33
N SER A 208 -8.27 3.25 13.45
CA SER A 208 -9.44 3.55 12.62
C SER A 208 -9.78 2.32 11.74
N PRO A 209 -11.01 2.22 11.21
CA PRO A 209 -11.32 1.22 10.19
C PRO A 209 -10.41 1.32 8.97
N ALA A 210 -10.04 2.53 8.53
CA ALA A 210 -9.16 2.75 7.39
C ALA A 210 -7.73 2.22 7.64
N ASP A 211 -7.15 2.51 8.82
CA ASP A 211 -5.85 1.98 9.22
C ASP A 211 -5.87 0.45 9.30
N ALA A 212 -6.90 -0.13 9.94
CA ALA A 212 -7.03 -1.57 10.05
C ALA A 212 -7.17 -2.26 8.68
N ALA A 213 -7.89 -1.63 7.75
CA ALA A 213 -8.04 -2.10 6.38
C ALA A 213 -6.72 -2.03 5.61
N ASN A 214 -6.04 -0.88 5.63
CA ASN A 214 -4.75 -0.67 4.95
C ASN A 214 -3.67 -1.62 5.47
N MET A 215 -3.55 -1.73 6.80
CA MET A 215 -2.62 -2.66 7.44
C MET A 215 -2.86 -4.10 6.97
N ALA A 216 -4.10 -4.58 7.07
CA ALA A 216 -4.42 -5.96 6.70
C ALA A 216 -4.30 -6.23 5.20
N ALA A 217 -4.64 -5.26 4.35
CA ALA A 217 -4.48 -5.37 2.90
C ALA A 217 -2.98 -5.40 2.50
N ALA A 218 -2.15 -4.53 3.09
CA ALA A 218 -0.72 -4.46 2.82
C ALA A 218 0.01 -5.76 3.23
N LEU A 219 -0.22 -6.22 4.46
CA LEU A 219 0.41 -7.45 4.96
C LEU A 219 -0.01 -8.67 4.13
N ARG A 220 -1.30 -8.81 3.82
CA ARG A 220 -1.80 -9.90 2.97
C ARG A 220 -1.18 -9.87 1.57
N ARG A 221 -0.93 -8.69 0.99
CA ARG A 221 -0.43 -8.56 -0.39
C ARG A 221 0.96 -9.19 -0.59
N VAL A 222 1.75 -9.25 0.47
CA VAL A 222 3.10 -9.88 0.49
C VAL A 222 3.10 -11.18 1.30
N ASN A 223 1.94 -11.85 1.44
CA ASN A 223 1.79 -13.11 2.15
C ASN A 223 2.28 -13.08 3.62
N LEU A 224 2.21 -11.92 4.26
CA LEU A 224 2.59 -11.74 5.66
C LEU A 224 1.33 -11.79 6.54
N GLY A 225 1.32 -12.67 7.55
CA GLY A 225 0.33 -12.63 8.63
C GLY A 225 -0.62 -13.82 8.79
N ASP A 226 -0.15 -15.05 8.63
CA ASP A 226 -0.91 -16.25 8.98
C ASP A 226 -1.00 -16.43 10.50
N ASP A 227 -1.96 -15.76 11.14
CA ASP A 227 -2.99 -16.39 11.99
C ASP A 227 -3.64 -15.38 12.92
N TRP A 228 -2.87 -14.64 13.73
CA TRP A 228 -3.46 -13.80 14.77
C TRP A 228 -3.70 -12.35 14.32
N LEU A 229 -2.76 -11.73 13.60
CA LEU A 229 -2.84 -10.30 13.27
C LEU A 229 -3.91 -10.04 12.21
N LEU A 230 -3.92 -10.79 11.10
CA LEU A 230 -4.95 -10.66 10.07
C LEU A 230 -6.34 -11.09 10.59
N GLN A 231 -6.43 -12.08 11.48
CA GLN A 231 -7.69 -12.47 12.11
C GLN A 231 -8.20 -11.38 13.05
N SER A 232 -7.31 -10.78 13.85
CA SER A 232 -7.65 -9.67 14.73
C SER A 232 -8.07 -8.45 13.92
N ALA A 233 -7.40 -8.17 12.81
CA ALA A 233 -7.76 -7.06 11.92
C ALA A 233 -9.14 -7.28 11.31
N ARG A 234 -9.44 -8.50 10.86
CA ARG A 234 -10.78 -8.86 10.38
C ARG A 234 -11.84 -8.72 11.47
N LYS A 235 -11.51 -9.06 12.73
CA LYS A 235 -12.40 -8.82 13.85
C LYS A 235 -12.67 -7.33 14.04
N ARG A 236 -11.61 -6.50 14.06
CA ARG A 236 -11.70 -5.04 14.16
C ARG A 236 -12.57 -4.46 13.04
N LEU A 237 -12.32 -4.84 11.79
CA LEU A 237 -13.15 -4.43 10.65
C LEU A 237 -14.62 -4.81 10.82
N GLY A 238 -14.90 -5.99 11.40
CA GLY A 238 -16.27 -6.42 11.69
C GLY A 238 -16.93 -5.71 12.88
N GLU A 239 -16.17 -5.02 13.73
CA GLU A 239 -16.67 -4.17 14.82
C GLU A 239 -16.94 -2.74 14.36
N THR A 240 -16.24 -2.28 13.31
CA THR A 240 -16.30 -0.92 12.78
C THR A 240 -17.06 -0.81 11.46
N GLN A 241 -17.62 -1.91 10.94
CA GLN A 241 -18.43 -1.88 9.74
C GLN A 241 -19.77 -1.19 10.02
N ARG A 242 -20.12 -0.20 9.21
CA ARG A 242 -21.41 0.50 9.30
C ARG A 242 -22.56 -0.40 8.86
N THR A 243 -23.79 -0.02 9.22
CA THR A 243 -25.01 -0.76 8.85
C THR A 243 -25.32 -0.75 7.36
N ASP A 244 -24.78 0.22 6.62
CA ASP A 244 -24.89 0.28 5.15
C ASP A 244 -23.83 -0.57 4.43
N GLY A 245 -22.94 -1.23 5.18
CA GLY A 245 -21.88 -2.09 4.67
C GLY A 245 -20.53 -1.40 4.48
N GLY A 246 -20.47 -0.07 4.56
CA GLY A 246 -19.24 0.70 4.36
C GLY A 246 -18.37 0.84 5.61
N TRP A 247 -17.22 1.46 5.44
CA TRP A 247 -16.31 1.90 6.50
C TRP A 247 -15.97 3.37 6.36
N ASP A 248 -15.82 4.06 7.48
CA ASP A 248 -15.41 5.47 7.51
C ASP A 248 -13.95 5.61 7.07
N SER A 249 -13.67 6.61 6.23
CA SER A 249 -12.31 7.05 5.92
C SER A 249 -11.81 8.10 6.92
N ASP A 250 -10.50 8.08 7.21
CA ASP A 250 -9.84 9.15 7.98
C ASP A 250 -9.74 10.47 7.18
N GLU A 251 -9.94 10.43 5.85
CA GLU A 251 -9.97 11.59 4.95
C GLU A 251 -11.39 12.12 4.72
N GLY A 252 -12.39 11.48 5.34
CA GLY A 252 -13.79 11.88 5.31
C GLY A 252 -14.66 11.13 4.28
N PRO A 253 -15.97 11.40 4.25
CA PRO A 253 -16.96 10.51 3.62
C PRO A 253 -16.80 10.29 2.11
N LEU A 254 -16.12 11.22 1.41
CA LEU A 254 -15.84 11.09 -0.01
C LEU A 254 -14.92 9.90 -0.33
N PHE A 255 -14.14 9.44 0.65
CA PHE A 255 -13.15 8.37 0.52
C PHE A 255 -13.62 7.05 1.18
N ASP A 256 -14.87 6.99 1.65
CA ASP A 256 -15.45 5.78 2.26
C ASP A 256 -15.51 4.61 1.27
N VAL A 257 -15.77 4.88 -0.01
CA VAL A 257 -15.78 3.84 -1.06
C VAL A 257 -14.39 3.23 -1.21
N ASN A 258 -13.35 4.05 -1.31
CA ASN A 258 -11.97 3.58 -1.36
C ASN A 258 -11.60 2.77 -0.11
N THR A 259 -11.96 3.24 1.07
CA THR A 259 -11.73 2.51 2.34
C THR A 259 -12.45 1.17 2.35
N THR A 260 -13.68 1.13 1.83
CA THR A 260 -14.47 -0.11 1.71
C THR A 260 -13.85 -1.10 0.72
N LEU A 261 -13.30 -0.64 -0.40
CA LEU A 261 -12.54 -1.48 -1.34
C LEU A 261 -11.30 -2.11 -0.67
N ILE A 262 -10.55 -1.31 0.10
CA ILE A 262 -9.37 -1.79 0.85
C ILE A 262 -9.80 -2.81 1.92
N ALA A 263 -10.92 -2.59 2.60
CA ALA A 263 -11.46 -3.55 3.59
C ALA A 263 -11.90 -4.88 2.93
N ILE A 264 -12.52 -4.83 1.75
CA ILE A 264 -12.84 -6.01 0.94
C ILE A 264 -11.55 -6.77 0.61
N ARG A 265 -10.52 -6.06 0.12
CA ARG A 265 -9.19 -6.63 -0.19
C ARG A 265 -8.54 -7.28 1.05
N ALA A 266 -8.56 -6.60 2.19
CA ALA A 266 -8.05 -7.12 3.46
C ALA A 266 -8.73 -8.43 3.90
N CYS A 267 -10.00 -8.62 3.55
CA CYS A 267 -10.79 -9.80 3.92
C CYS A 267 -10.67 -10.99 2.94
N ARG A 268 -9.90 -10.87 1.84
CA ARG A 268 -10.09 -11.69 0.64
C ARG A 268 -9.96 -13.21 0.73
N ARG A 269 -9.44 -13.91 1.73
CA ARG A 269 -8.92 -15.30 1.56
C ARG A 269 -7.83 -15.35 0.48
N THR A 270 -6.63 -15.69 0.90
CA THR A 270 -5.58 -16.14 -0.02
C THR A 270 -6.17 -17.26 -0.86
N ALA A 271 -6.04 -17.18 -2.19
CA ALA A 271 -6.37 -18.30 -3.04
C ALA A 271 -5.49 -19.45 -2.56
N PHE A 272 -6.11 -20.44 -1.90
CA PHE A 272 -5.47 -21.71 -1.62
C PHE A 272 -4.86 -22.19 -2.93
N ASN A 273 -3.56 -22.53 -2.89
CA ASN A 273 -2.80 -23.28 -3.88
C ASN A 273 -3.67 -23.77 -5.04
N ALA A 274 -3.48 -23.21 -6.23
CA ALA A 274 -3.92 -23.90 -7.43
C ALA A 274 -3.28 -25.30 -7.38
N PRO A 275 -4.07 -26.40 -7.36
CA PRO A 275 -3.49 -27.71 -7.53
C PRO A 275 -2.90 -27.76 -8.94
N THR A 276 -1.61 -28.07 -9.02
CA THR A 276 -0.95 -28.63 -10.21
C THR A 276 -1.73 -29.81 -10.76
#